data_AF-A0A5D3YJY6-F1
#
_entry.id   AF-A0A5D3YJY6-F1
#
_cell.length_a   1.000
_cell.length_b   1.000
_cell.length_c   1.000
_cell.angle_alpha   90.00
_cell.angle_beta   90.00
_cell.angle_gamma   90.00
#
_symmetry.space_group_name_H-M   'P 1'
#
loop_
_entity.id
_entity.type
_entity.pdbx_description
1 polymer ?
#
loop_
_entity_poly.entity_id
_entity_poly.type
_entity_poly.pdbx_seq_one_letter_code
_entity_poly.pdbx_strand_id
1 'polypeptide(L)'
;MSNRSRKQLLALCDELEKQIGLLRQMIIDEIPENKWITTAEYANHPNTNLTAKTAANYCKQGRLKSRQTPTGRWQIHKSELYK
;
A
#
# COMPACT_ATOMS: atom_id res chain seq x y z
N MET A 1 -39.70 -0.42 -11.93
CA MET A 1 -38.42 -0.73 -12.64
C MET A 1 -38.51 -2.13 -13.20
N SER A 2 -38.20 -2.34 -14.48
CA SER A 2 -38.25 -3.69 -15.06
C SER A 2 -37.05 -4.51 -14.57
N ASN A 3 -37.21 -5.83 -14.44
CA ASN A 3 -36.10 -6.73 -14.05
C ASN A 3 -34.87 -6.59 -14.96
N ARG A 4 -35.09 -6.18 -16.21
CA ARG A 4 -34.03 -5.91 -17.20
C ARG A 4 -33.19 -4.69 -16.84
N SER A 5 -33.82 -3.60 -16.39
CA SER A 5 -33.12 -2.38 -15.96
C SER A 5 -32.31 -2.62 -14.68
N ARG A 6 -32.82 -3.43 -13.74
CA ARG A 6 -32.08 -3.80 -12.53
C ARG A 6 -30.82 -4.61 -12.82
N LYS A 7 -30.88 -5.59 -13.74
CA LYS A 7 -29.70 -6.39 -14.14
C LYS A 7 -28.63 -5.54 -14.83
N GLN A 8 -29.05 -4.59 -15.67
CA GLN A 8 -28.12 -3.67 -16.34
C GLN A 8 -27.41 -2.75 -15.34
N LEU A 9 -28.13 -2.25 -14.33
CA LEU A 9 -27.53 -1.43 -13.27
C LEU A 9 -26.53 -2.22 -12.42
N LEU A 10 -26.83 -3.48 -12.08
CA LEU A 10 -25.88 -4.32 -11.33
C LEU A 10 -24.61 -4.61 -12.15
N ALA A 11 -24.74 -4.91 -13.44
CA ALA A 11 -23.57 -5.12 -14.30
C ALA A 11 -22.70 -3.86 -14.43
N LEU A 12 -23.31 -2.67 -14.43
CA LEU A 12 -22.59 -1.39 -14.38
C LEU A 12 -21.84 -1.20 -13.05
N CYS A 13 -22.45 -1.59 -11.92
CA CYS A 13 -21.76 -1.58 -10.63
C CYS A 13 -20.54 -2.50 -10.64
N ASP A 14 -20.69 -3.74 -11.13
CA ASP A 14 -19.60 -4.71 -11.22
C ASP A 14 -18.43 -4.20 -12.08
N GLU A 15 -18.75 -3.52 -13.19
CA GLU A 15 -17.75 -2.94 -14.07
C GLU A 15 -17.04 -1.74 -13.43
N LEU A 16 -17.75 -0.88 -12.71
CA LEU A 16 -17.15 0.21 -11.94
C LEU A 16 -16.20 -0.31 -10.85
N GLU A 17 -16.56 -1.39 -10.16
CA GLU A 17 -15.69 -2.02 -9.17
C GLU A 17 -14.39 -2.54 -9.79
N LYS A 18 -14.46 -3.16 -10.97
CA LYS A 18 -13.26 -3.58 -11.72
C LYS A 18 -12.38 -2.40 -12.10
N GLN A 19 -12.96 -1.32 -12.62
CA GLN A 19 -12.21 -0.13 -13.01
C GLN A 19 -11.52 0.54 -11.82
N ILE A 20 -12.18 0.58 -10.65
CA ILE A 20 -11.57 1.04 -9.40
C ILE A 20 -10.39 0.14 -9.00
N GLY A 21 -10.53 -1.18 -9.17
CA GLY A 21 -9.44 -2.13 -8.95
C GLY A 21 -8.22 -1.85 -9.82
N LEU A 22 -8.43 -1.60 -11.12
CA LEU A 22 -7.36 -1.25 -12.07
C LEU A 22 -6.66 0.07 -11.70
N LEU A 23 -7.44 1.11 -11.35
CA LEU A 23 -6.87 2.40 -10.91
C LEU A 23 -6.01 2.26 -9.65
N ARG A 24 -6.44 1.43 -8.69
CA ARG A 24 -5.63 1.14 -7.49
C ARG A 24 -4.31 0.47 -7.85
N GLN A 25 -4.33 -0.46 -8.81
CA GLN A 25 -3.12 -1.13 -9.28
C GLN A 25 -2.17 -0.14 -9.97
N MET A 26 -2.69 0.72 -10.87
CA MET A 26 -1.90 1.74 -11.54
C MET A 26 -1.23 2.71 -10.53
N ILE A 27 -1.96 3.15 -9.50
CA ILE A 27 -1.39 3.98 -8.43
C ILE A 27 -0.26 3.25 -7.69
N ILE A 28 -0.39 1.95 -7.46
CA ILE A 28 0.65 1.15 -6.81
C ILE A 28 1.88 1.04 -7.71
N ASP A 29 1.68 0.75 -8.99
CA ASP A 29 2.73 0.56 -10.00
C ASP A 29 3.50 1.86 -10.28
N GLU A 30 2.81 3.00 -10.20
CA GLU A 30 3.40 4.32 -10.45
C GLU A 30 4.18 4.87 -9.25
N ILE A 31 4.02 4.29 -8.06
CA ILE A 31 4.89 4.59 -6.93
C ILE A 31 6.21 3.84 -7.16
N PRO A 32 7.34 4.54 -7.40
CA PRO A 32 8.60 3.88 -7.71
C PRO A 32 8.98 2.96 -6.56
N GLU A 33 8.94 1.63 -6.78
CA GLU A 33 9.29 0.63 -5.76
C GLU A 33 10.68 0.90 -5.17
N ASN A 34 11.57 1.47 -5.97
CA ASN A 34 12.88 1.98 -5.56
C ASN A 34 12.84 2.81 -4.27
N LYS A 35 11.83 3.65 -4.04
CA LYS A 35 11.83 4.59 -2.90
C LYS A 35 11.35 3.96 -1.60
N TRP A 36 10.83 2.74 -1.63
CA TRP A 36 10.22 2.06 -0.50
C TRP A 36 10.97 0.77 -0.19
N ILE A 37 11.23 0.53 1.09
CA ILE A 37 11.90 -0.67 1.57
C ILE A 37 11.04 -1.35 2.63
N THR A 38 11.13 -2.66 2.74
CA THR A 38 10.42 -3.43 3.76
C THR A 38 10.92 -3.06 5.16
N THR A 39 10.14 -3.41 6.19
CA THR A 39 10.57 -3.24 7.58
C THR A 39 11.81 -4.07 7.92
N ALA A 40 12.04 -5.19 7.22
CA ALA A 40 13.25 -6.00 7.37
C ALA A 40 14.47 -5.30 6.77
N GLU A 41 14.35 -4.77 5.55
CA GLU A 41 15.43 -4.01 4.90
C GLU A 41 15.75 -2.73 5.67
N TYR A 42 14.72 -2.03 6.18
CA TYR A 42 14.90 -0.86 7.03
C TYR A 42 15.68 -1.23 8.29
N ALA A 43 15.29 -2.29 9.00
CA ALA A 43 15.95 -2.75 10.23
C ALA A 43 17.39 -3.25 10.03
N ASN A 44 17.69 -3.81 8.87
CA ASN A 44 19.04 -4.29 8.52
C ASN A 44 19.95 -3.16 8.02
N HIS A 45 19.44 -1.94 7.86
CA HIS A 45 20.25 -0.84 7.37
C HIS A 45 21.23 -0.36 8.47
N PRO A 46 22.52 -0.10 8.16
CA PRO A 46 23.55 0.25 9.15
C PRO A 46 23.21 1.50 9.99
N ASN A 47 22.44 2.42 9.42
CA ASN A 47 22.03 3.66 10.10
C ASN A 47 20.82 3.48 11.02
N THR A 48 20.29 2.28 11.14
CA THR A 48 19.13 1.99 11.99
C THR A 48 19.52 0.99 13.06
N ASN A 49 19.04 1.22 14.28
CA ASN A 49 19.26 0.33 15.42
C ASN A 49 17.94 -0.33 15.86
N LEU A 50 17.05 -0.56 14.90
CA LEU A 50 15.68 -1.02 15.15
C LEU A 50 15.48 -2.42 14.62
N THR A 51 14.74 -3.24 15.36
CA THR A 51 14.27 -4.53 14.83
C THR A 51 13.13 -4.33 13.83
N ALA A 52 12.93 -5.29 12.93
CA ALA A 52 11.82 -5.23 11.96
C ALA A 52 10.44 -5.14 12.63
N LYS A 53 10.28 -5.75 13.83
CA LYS A 53 9.05 -5.67 14.63
C LYS A 53 8.84 -4.25 15.17
N THR A 54 9.89 -3.62 15.68
CA THR A 54 9.82 -2.22 16.16
C THR A 54 9.53 -1.26 15.01
N ALA A 55 10.18 -1.45 13.86
CA ALA A 55 9.94 -0.66 12.66
C ALA A 55 8.48 -0.77 12.18
N ALA A 56 7.90 -1.98 12.17
CA ALA A 56 6.49 -2.19 11.85
C ALA A 56 5.54 -1.51 12.84
N ASN A 57 5.85 -1.55 14.14
CA ASN A 57 5.08 -0.83 15.15
C ASN A 57 5.12 0.69 14.94
N TYR A 58 6.28 1.24 14.57
CA TYR A 58 6.41 2.67 14.26
C TYR A 58 5.64 3.08 13.00
N CYS A 59 5.56 2.20 11.99
CA CYS A 59 4.69 2.41 10.84
C CYS A 59 3.21 2.48 11.29
N LYS A 60 2.76 1.51 12.10
CA LYS A 60 1.39 1.48 12.63
C LYS A 60 1.03 2.72 13.48
N GLN A 61 2.01 3.29 14.18
CA GLN A 61 1.87 4.50 14.98
C GLN A 61 2.02 5.81 14.16
N GLY A 62 2.31 5.74 12.86
CA GLY A 62 2.51 6.91 12.01
C GLY A 62 3.82 7.68 12.28
N ARG A 63 4.79 7.06 12.98
CA ARG A 63 6.07 7.70 13.34
C ARG A 63 7.09 7.70 12.21
N LEU A 64 6.89 6.84 11.20
CA LEU A 64 7.72 6.73 10.01
C LEU A 64 6.86 6.99 8.78
N LYS A 65 7.43 7.67 7.77
CA LYS A 65 6.81 7.77 6.44
C LYS A 65 6.71 6.36 5.84
N SER A 66 5.51 5.79 5.90
CA SER A 66 5.27 4.38 5.63
C SER A 66 3.98 4.19 4.82
N ARG A 67 3.87 3.06 4.13
CA ARG A 67 2.67 2.62 3.41
C ARG A 67 2.43 1.13 3.65
N GLN A 68 1.19 0.70 3.49
CA GLN A 68 0.84 -0.71 3.56
C GLN A 68 0.63 -1.24 2.13
N THR A 69 1.22 -2.39 1.82
CA THR A 69 0.99 -3.10 0.56
C THR A 69 -0.41 -3.73 0.57
N PRO A 70 -0.96 -4.12 -0.60
CA PRO A 70 -2.21 -4.86 -0.67
C PRO A 70 -2.21 -6.17 0.14
N THR A 71 -1.03 -6.77 0.32
CA THR A 71 -0.81 -7.98 1.13
C THR A 71 -0.72 -7.70 2.63
N GLY A 72 -0.94 -6.46 3.08
CA GLY A 72 -0.91 -6.06 4.48
C GLY A 72 0.48 -5.82 5.06
N ARG A 73 1.54 -5.88 4.25
CA ARG A 73 2.93 -5.67 4.70
C ARG A 73 3.27 -4.18 4.73
N TRP A 74 4.09 -3.78 5.70
CA TRP A 74 4.57 -2.40 5.80
C TRP A 74 5.81 -2.18 4.94
N GLN A 75 5.84 -1.03 4.25
CA GLN A 75 7.01 -0.48 3.60
C GLN A 75 7.30 0.93 4.14
N ILE A 76 8.58 1.24 4.32
CA ILE A 76 9.10 2.51 4.82
C ILE A 76 9.79 3.25 3.68
N HIS A 77 9.59 4.56 3.59
CA HIS A 77 10.25 5.37 2.58
C HIS A 77 11.74 5.53 2.92
N LYS A 78 12.62 5.39 1.94
CA LYS A 78 14.09 5.47 2.13
C LYS A 78 14.57 6.77 2.78
N SER A 79 13.80 7.86 2.69
CA SER A 79 14.13 9.12 3.38
C SER A 79 14.21 8.99 4.91
N GLU A 80 13.56 7.98 5.49
CA GLU A 80 13.62 7.72 6.94
C GLU A 80 14.96 7.12 7.39
N LEU A 81 15.81 6.65 6.46
CA LEU A 81 17.14 6.10 6.77
C LEU A 81 18.21 7.15 7.12
N TYR A 82 17.90 8.42 6.91
CA TYR A 82 18.83 9.55 7.04
C TYR A 82 18.31 10.64 7.98
N LYS A 83 17.30 10.34 8.81
CA LYS A 83 16.83 11.20 9.89
C LYS A 83 17.61 10.92 11.17
#